data_AF-A0A258AUJ3-F1
#
_entry.id   AF-A0A258AUJ3-F1
#
_cell.length_a   1.000
_cell.length_b   1.000
_cell.length_c   1.000
_cell.angle_alpha   90.00
_cell.angle_beta   90.00
_cell.angle_gamma   90.00
#
_symmetry.space_group_name_H-M   'P 1'
#
loop_
_entity.id
_entity.type
_entity.pdbx_description
1 polymer ?
#
loop_
_entity_poly.entity_id
_entity_poly.type
_entity_poly.pdbx_seq_one_letter_code
_entity_poly.pdbx_strand_id
1 'polypeptide(L)'
;MKHATSVFLVLGLTLSAAFSQTVELRTFTNALGKAVQAKLVGVSGPNVTLETAGGQRYTFPLSSLSAADQQYIKSAAVPAAAPTATFKPGPNDKLEPASVNEVVGQPLFSEALLWTSSAEALAAKLKIPPESKTKNTSSYRAYTEDGYLMFGAHPYSVAMYAENDKVTGFSIVFANKGDLFRSSGGGEMHFDKDTPPEEAGKIVKKAMDKDLAAITESLTKKLGAPKKERFGEKAGRMNMQRWDWRGHAILLAEAEGVYVGLQIVTTAFADAGGKVEETGDKVIRARVLANLEKRANGDVVVGDLPMVDQGPKGYCVPATAERAMRYLGIPADMYILANAGQSGFGGGTDVNMLLDGMATQIRSKRRSFDTWKGDLKLKELAKYIDKGVPVMWGLYTTEKFNEIANKRTQERKNVTNWASWKTKVTEEAANNRLPPDPERGHVVLIIGYNKDTNEIAFSDSWGEDYKERWITLPEAEQVSDKDFYVVGF
;
A
#
# COMPACT_ATOMS: atom_id res chain seq x y z
N MET A 1 -84.76 13.88 0.12
CA MET A 1 -84.27 13.08 -1.03
C MET A 1 -83.04 13.75 -1.61
N LYS A 2 -82.09 12.93 -2.09
CA LYS A 2 -80.68 13.19 -2.42
C LYS A 2 -79.73 13.14 -1.22
N HIS A 3 -79.26 11.92 -0.98
CA HIS A 3 -78.08 11.58 -0.19
C HIS A 3 -76.80 12.08 -0.88
N ALA A 4 -75.79 12.47 -0.10
CA ALA A 4 -74.40 12.28 -0.48
C ALA A 4 -73.56 12.04 0.78
N THR A 5 -72.95 10.86 0.76
CA THR A 5 -72.12 10.16 1.74
C THR A 5 -70.90 10.98 2.17
N SER A 6 -70.59 11.02 3.48
CA SER A 6 -69.25 11.38 3.98
C SER A 6 -68.72 10.26 4.85
N VAL A 7 -67.64 9.65 4.35
CA VAL A 7 -66.95 8.49 4.90
C VAL A 7 -66.02 8.95 6.03
N PHE A 8 -66.09 8.24 7.16
CA PHE A 8 -65.14 8.35 8.26
C PHE A 8 -63.77 7.80 7.84
N LEU A 9 -62.72 8.61 7.90
CA LEU A 9 -61.34 8.15 7.81
C LEU A 9 -60.75 8.06 9.24
N VAL A 10 -60.49 6.84 9.68
CA VAL A 10 -59.78 6.53 10.92
C VAL A 10 -58.28 6.79 10.70
N LEU A 11 -57.72 7.76 11.42
CA LEU A 11 -56.29 8.03 11.45
C LEU A 11 -55.63 7.09 12.47
N GLY A 12 -54.98 6.03 11.97
CA GLY A 12 -54.18 5.12 12.80
C GLY A 12 -52.88 5.79 13.25
N LEU A 13 -52.77 6.06 14.55
CA LEU A 13 -51.51 6.39 15.22
C LEU A 13 -50.63 5.13 15.31
N THR A 14 -49.61 5.05 14.47
CA THR A 14 -48.53 4.06 14.64
C THR A 14 -47.51 4.59 15.64
N LEU A 15 -47.48 3.97 16.83
CA LEU A 15 -46.44 4.14 17.84
C LEU A 15 -45.10 3.65 17.25
N SER A 16 -44.24 4.59 16.85
CA SER A 16 -42.84 4.29 16.54
C SER A 16 -42.06 4.33 17.85
N ALA A 17 -41.76 3.16 18.41
CA ALA A 17 -40.84 3.03 19.54
C ALA A 17 -39.44 3.42 19.06
N ALA A 18 -39.01 4.64 19.36
CA ALA A 18 -37.62 5.05 19.21
C ALA A 18 -36.79 4.31 20.27
N PHE A 19 -35.95 3.37 19.82
CA PHE A 19 -34.83 2.89 20.63
C PHE A 19 -33.86 4.07 20.85
N SER A 20 -34.01 4.79 21.95
CA SER A 20 -32.94 5.65 22.47
C SER A 20 -31.79 4.74 22.91
N GLN A 21 -30.74 4.64 22.09
CA GLN A 21 -29.44 4.23 22.61
C GLN A 21 -28.99 5.32 23.59
N THR A 22 -29.12 5.05 24.89
CA THR A 22 -28.51 5.86 25.94
C THR A 22 -27.01 5.87 25.71
N VAL A 23 -26.48 7.02 25.29
CA VAL A 23 -25.05 7.24 25.13
C VAL A 23 -24.42 7.18 26.52
N GLU A 24 -23.74 6.07 26.84
CA GLU A 24 -23.05 5.91 28.11
C GLU A 24 -21.90 6.94 28.21
N LEU A 25 -22.10 7.95 29.06
CA LEU A 25 -21.03 8.86 29.46
C LEU A 25 -20.15 8.14 30.49
N ARG A 26 -18.83 8.13 30.25
CA ARG A 26 -17.83 7.58 31.14
C ARG A 26 -17.02 8.71 31.78
N THR A 27 -16.56 8.50 33.01
CA THR A 27 -15.60 9.41 33.64
C THR A 27 -14.20 9.17 33.08
N PHE A 28 -13.62 10.19 32.46
CA PHE A 28 -12.21 10.22 32.03
C PHE A 28 -11.42 11.13 32.97
N THR A 29 -10.21 10.71 33.33
CA THR A 29 -9.34 11.42 34.27
C THR A 29 -8.05 11.79 33.58
N ASN A 30 -7.59 13.03 33.73
CA ASN A 30 -6.29 13.45 33.21
C ASN A 30 -5.13 13.06 34.14
N ALA A 31 -3.89 13.23 33.69
CA ALA A 31 -2.68 12.94 34.46
C ALA A 31 -2.53 13.76 35.76
N LEU A 32 -3.30 14.85 35.91
CA LEU A 32 -3.36 15.69 37.10
C LEU A 32 -4.51 15.32 38.05
N GLY A 33 -5.23 14.23 37.79
CA GLY A 33 -6.35 13.75 38.61
C GLY A 33 -7.67 14.48 38.41
N LYS A 34 -7.80 15.38 37.41
CA LYS A 34 -9.07 16.03 37.09
C LYS A 34 -9.94 15.12 36.25
N ALA A 35 -11.18 14.92 36.68
CA ALA A 35 -12.15 14.04 36.04
C ALA A 35 -13.19 14.82 35.22
N VAL A 36 -13.66 14.24 34.11
CA VAL A 36 -14.74 14.76 33.27
C VAL A 36 -15.64 13.62 32.82
N GLN A 37 -16.97 13.84 32.81
CA GLN A 37 -17.89 12.92 32.16
C GLN A 37 -17.98 13.23 30.67
N ALA A 38 -17.63 12.25 29.85
CA ALA A 38 -17.63 12.39 28.40
C ALA A 38 -17.85 11.04 27.72
N LYS A 39 -18.21 11.09 26.43
CA LYS A 39 -18.22 9.97 25.51
C LYS A 39 -16.91 9.95 24.73
N LEU A 40 -16.30 8.77 24.57
CA LEU A 40 -15.21 8.58 23.61
C LEU A 40 -15.75 8.64 22.18
N VAL A 41 -15.28 9.61 21.40
CA VAL A 41 -15.72 9.83 20.01
C VAL A 41 -14.81 9.11 19.03
N GLY A 42 -13.50 9.03 19.33
CA GLY A 42 -12.55 8.25 18.56
C GLY A 42 -11.10 8.61 18.86
N VAL A 43 -10.20 7.88 18.21
CA VAL A 43 -8.75 8.01 18.35
C VAL A 43 -8.16 8.28 16.97
N SER A 44 -7.27 9.27 16.87
CA SER A 44 -6.56 9.62 15.63
C SER A 44 -5.09 9.86 15.97
N GLY A 45 -4.22 8.94 15.52
CA GLY A 45 -2.81 8.95 15.87
C GLY A 45 -2.58 8.95 17.40
N PRO A 46 -1.81 9.91 17.96
CA PRO A 46 -1.58 9.99 19.40
C PRO A 46 -2.74 10.67 20.16
N ASN A 47 -3.78 11.15 19.47
CA ASN A 47 -4.83 11.98 20.05
C ASN A 47 -6.13 11.20 20.25
N VAL A 48 -6.85 11.57 21.30
CA VAL A 48 -8.19 11.10 21.61
C VAL A 48 -9.17 12.27 21.51
N THR A 49 -10.36 12.01 20.99
CA THR A 49 -11.47 12.96 20.99
C THR A 49 -12.55 12.50 21.96
N LEU A 50 -12.88 13.36 22.94
CA LEU A 50 -13.98 13.16 23.88
C LEU A 50 -15.09 14.20 23.64
N GLU A 51 -16.35 13.81 23.81
CA GLU A 51 -17.52 14.69 23.75
C GLU A 51 -18.21 14.74 25.13
N THR A 52 -18.31 15.93 25.71
CA THR A 52 -18.96 16.12 27.02
C THR A 52 -20.49 15.99 26.92
N ALA A 53 -21.19 15.88 28.06
CA ALA A 53 -22.66 15.87 28.10
C ALA A 53 -23.32 17.08 27.40
N GLY A 54 -22.62 18.22 27.34
CA GLY A 54 -23.07 19.42 26.64
C GLY A 54 -22.82 19.41 25.11
N GLY A 55 -22.35 18.29 24.54
CA GLY A 55 -22.05 18.16 23.12
C GLY A 55 -20.73 18.78 22.67
N GLN A 56 -19.96 19.38 23.59
CA GLN A 56 -18.68 19.99 23.27
C GLN A 56 -17.58 18.93 23.13
N ARG A 57 -16.82 19.01 22.04
CA ARG A 57 -15.73 18.08 21.70
C ARG A 57 -14.37 18.64 22.04
N TYR A 58 -13.51 17.77 22.56
CA TYR A 58 -12.13 18.08 22.91
C TYR A 58 -11.20 17.01 22.34
N THR A 59 -10.19 17.43 21.59
CA THR A 59 -9.14 16.57 21.06
C THR A 59 -7.83 16.90 21.73
N PHE A 60 -7.18 15.90 22.31
CA PHE A 60 -5.93 16.08 23.06
C PHE A 60 -5.11 14.78 23.06
N PRO A 61 -3.81 14.83 23.43
CA PRO A 61 -2.97 13.64 23.45
C PRO A 61 -3.53 12.57 24.38
N LEU A 62 -3.58 11.32 23.93
CA LEU A 62 -3.96 10.15 24.73
C LEU A 62 -3.10 10.05 26.00
N SER A 63 -1.83 10.44 25.91
CA SER A 63 -0.89 10.50 27.03
C SER A 63 -1.27 11.49 28.14
N SER A 64 -2.18 12.44 27.87
CA SER A 64 -2.68 13.36 28.88
C SER A 64 -3.73 12.74 29.82
N LEU A 65 -4.25 11.56 29.47
CA LEU A 65 -5.19 10.79 30.29
C LEU A 65 -4.46 9.87 31.29
N SER A 66 -5.18 9.45 32.32
CA SER A 66 -4.70 8.46 33.30
C SER A 66 -4.33 7.14 32.63
N ALA A 67 -3.43 6.36 33.23
CA ALA A 67 -3.03 5.06 32.69
C ALA A 67 -4.22 4.10 32.48
N ALA A 68 -5.20 4.13 33.39
CA ALA A 68 -6.42 3.33 33.30
C ALA A 68 -7.28 3.74 32.09
N ASP A 69 -7.42 5.04 31.83
CA ASP A 69 -8.18 5.55 30.68
C ASP A 69 -7.47 5.28 29.36
N GLN A 70 -6.14 5.37 29.34
CA GLN A 70 -5.35 4.97 28.18
C GLN A 70 -5.54 3.49 27.84
N GLN A 71 -5.58 2.62 28.86
CA GLN A 71 -5.80 1.19 28.67
C GLN A 71 -7.22 0.90 28.19
N TYR A 72 -8.21 1.56 28.77
CA TYR A 72 -9.60 1.48 28.32
C TYR A 72 -9.73 1.87 26.84
N ILE A 73 -9.20 3.03 26.44
CA ILE A 73 -9.27 3.52 25.05
C ILE A 73 -8.58 2.57 24.06
N LYS A 74 -7.46 1.94 24.45
CA LYS A 74 -6.77 0.93 23.62
C LYS A 74 -7.56 -0.37 23.49
N SER A 75 -8.36 -0.73 24.49
CA SER A 75 -9.18 -1.94 24.51
C SER A 75 -10.58 -1.75 23.92
N ALA A 76 -11.07 -0.51 23.86
CA ALA A 76 -12.35 -0.19 23.29
C ALA A 76 -12.22 -0.20 21.75
N ALA A 77 -12.90 -1.13 21.10
CA ALA A 77 -13.06 -1.16 19.65
C ALA A 77 -13.96 0.00 19.20
N VAL A 78 -13.46 1.23 19.30
CA VAL A 78 -14.19 2.42 18.89
C VAL A 78 -13.87 2.69 17.43
N PRO A 79 -14.87 2.82 16.54
CA PRO A 79 -14.64 3.24 15.17
C PRO A 79 -13.92 4.58 15.17
N ALA A 80 -12.96 4.74 14.26
CA ALA A 80 -12.27 6.02 14.06
C ALA A 80 -13.31 7.14 13.96
N ALA A 81 -13.17 8.18 14.79
CA ALA A 81 -14.01 9.37 14.66
C ALA A 81 -13.95 9.81 13.20
N ALA A 82 -15.11 9.93 12.53
CA ALA A 82 -15.14 10.48 11.19
C ALA A 82 -14.44 11.85 11.24
N PRO A 83 -13.30 12.04 10.55
CA PRO A 83 -12.67 13.34 10.54
C PRO A 83 -13.66 14.29 9.87
N THR A 84 -14.15 15.28 10.60
CA THR A 84 -14.51 16.55 9.97
C THR A 84 -13.20 17.11 9.46
N ALA A 85 -12.78 16.70 8.26
CA ALA A 85 -11.56 17.18 7.67
C ALA A 85 -11.74 18.67 7.39
N THR A 86 -11.33 19.49 8.34
CA THR A 86 -11.27 20.93 8.17
C THR A 86 -10.08 21.19 7.25
N PHE A 87 -10.35 21.30 5.95
CA PHE A 87 -9.39 21.80 4.98
C PHE A 87 -9.57 23.31 4.83
N LYS A 88 -8.52 24.00 4.40
CA LYS A 88 -8.62 25.42 4.07
C LYS A 88 -9.51 25.58 2.82
N PRO A 89 -10.56 26.41 2.86
CA PRO A 89 -11.41 26.61 1.70
C PRO A 89 -10.60 27.12 0.50
N GLY A 90 -10.80 26.49 -0.65
CA GLY A 90 -10.24 26.84 -1.94
C GLY A 90 -11.29 27.42 -2.89
N PRO A 91 -10.85 28.07 -3.99
CA PRO A 91 -11.75 28.72 -4.95
C PRO A 91 -12.69 27.73 -5.66
N ASN A 92 -12.30 26.45 -5.76
CA ASN A 92 -13.03 25.41 -6.47
C ASN A 92 -14.05 24.66 -5.60
N ASP A 93 -14.10 24.90 -4.28
CA ASP A 93 -14.85 24.03 -3.35
C ASP A 93 -16.38 24.08 -3.55
N LYS A 94 -16.87 25.10 -4.24
CA LYS A 94 -18.26 25.25 -4.64
C LYS A 94 -18.65 24.32 -5.80
N LEU A 95 -17.69 23.73 -6.51
CA LEU A 95 -17.99 22.77 -7.57
C LEU A 95 -18.57 21.49 -6.98
N GLU A 96 -19.67 21.04 -7.57
CA GLU A 96 -20.32 19.81 -7.16
C GLU A 96 -19.52 18.57 -7.57
N PRO A 97 -19.54 17.48 -6.78
CA PRO A 97 -18.76 16.27 -7.04
C PRO A 97 -19.04 15.66 -8.42
N ALA A 98 -20.28 15.68 -8.87
CA ALA A 98 -20.66 15.18 -10.19
C ALA A 98 -19.88 15.88 -11.31
N SER A 99 -19.67 17.19 -11.19
CA SER A 99 -18.99 17.96 -12.23
C SER A 99 -17.46 17.85 -12.16
N VAL A 100 -16.91 17.48 -11.01
CA VAL A 100 -15.50 17.07 -10.93
C VAL A 100 -15.31 15.66 -11.48
N ASN A 101 -16.26 14.75 -11.24
CA ASN A 101 -16.24 13.40 -11.80
C ASN A 101 -16.29 13.38 -13.34
N GLU A 102 -16.93 14.36 -13.98
CA GLU A 102 -16.88 14.53 -15.45
C GLU A 102 -15.44 14.69 -15.95
N VAL A 103 -14.60 15.43 -15.21
CA VAL A 103 -13.17 15.59 -15.51
C VAL A 103 -12.41 14.32 -15.22
N VAL A 104 -12.70 13.68 -14.08
CA VAL A 104 -12.09 12.41 -13.70
C VAL A 104 -12.42 11.32 -14.73
N GLY A 105 -13.59 11.34 -15.38
CA GLY A 105 -14.06 10.26 -16.24
C GLY A 105 -14.53 9.01 -15.47
N GLN A 106 -14.52 9.08 -14.13
CA GLN A 106 -14.91 8.00 -13.22
C GLN A 106 -15.72 8.58 -12.06
N PRO A 107 -16.63 7.80 -11.43
CA PRO A 107 -17.47 8.28 -10.34
C PRO A 107 -16.72 8.24 -9.00
N LEU A 108 -15.57 8.92 -8.94
CA LEU A 108 -14.61 8.90 -7.83
C LEU A 108 -15.11 9.66 -6.59
N PHE A 109 -15.61 10.86 -6.80
CA PHE A 109 -16.02 11.77 -5.72
C PHE A 109 -17.53 11.69 -5.44
N SER A 110 -17.90 12.01 -4.20
CA SER A 110 -19.27 12.11 -3.71
C SER A 110 -19.41 13.33 -2.80
N GLU A 111 -20.59 13.56 -2.22
CA GLU A 111 -20.76 14.61 -1.20
C GLU A 111 -19.90 14.36 0.04
N ALA A 112 -19.76 13.09 0.44
CA ALA A 112 -18.80 12.72 1.47
C ALA A 112 -17.38 12.80 0.91
N LEU A 113 -16.46 13.29 1.76
CA LEU A 113 -15.05 13.37 1.43
C LEU A 113 -14.49 11.97 1.17
N LEU A 114 -13.61 11.87 0.17
CA LEU A 114 -12.96 10.63 -0.23
C LEU A 114 -12.32 9.89 0.95
N TRP A 115 -11.70 10.66 1.86
CA TRP A 115 -11.00 10.19 3.05
C TRP A 115 -11.90 9.52 4.10
N THR A 116 -13.22 9.68 3.97
CA THR A 116 -14.21 9.08 4.88
C THR A 116 -14.95 7.90 4.24
N SER A 117 -14.79 7.71 2.92
CA SER A 117 -15.41 6.64 2.14
C SER A 117 -14.86 5.28 2.56
N SER A 118 -15.71 4.25 2.48
CA SER A 118 -15.25 2.87 2.51
C SER A 118 -14.39 2.60 1.28
N ALA A 119 -13.17 2.11 1.51
CA ALA A 119 -12.25 1.77 0.44
C ALA A 119 -12.80 0.62 -0.39
N GLU A 120 -13.32 -0.43 0.26
CA GLU A 120 -13.88 -1.59 -0.45
C GLU A 120 -15.05 -1.21 -1.37
N ALA A 121 -16.00 -0.39 -0.87
CA ALA A 121 -17.13 0.05 -1.67
C ALA A 121 -16.71 0.95 -2.85
N LEU A 122 -15.73 1.83 -2.63
CA LEU A 122 -15.23 2.69 -3.70
C LEU A 122 -14.43 1.91 -4.74
N ALA A 123 -13.59 0.97 -4.33
CA ALA A 123 -12.84 0.10 -5.23
C ALA A 123 -13.78 -0.67 -6.16
N ALA A 124 -14.84 -1.27 -5.60
CA ALA A 124 -15.86 -1.98 -6.37
C ALA A 124 -16.56 -1.05 -7.39
N LYS A 125 -16.90 0.17 -6.97
CA LYS A 125 -17.51 1.20 -7.83
C LYS A 125 -16.61 1.59 -9.00
N LEU A 126 -15.30 1.69 -8.75
CA LEU A 126 -14.28 2.02 -9.75
C LEU A 126 -13.78 0.79 -10.53
N LYS A 127 -14.26 -0.41 -10.21
CA LYS A 127 -13.80 -1.69 -10.78
C LYS A 127 -12.30 -1.93 -10.59
N ILE A 128 -11.76 -1.51 -9.44
CA ILE A 128 -10.37 -1.75 -9.05
C ILE A 128 -10.34 -2.98 -8.13
N PRO A 129 -9.74 -4.11 -8.53
CA PRO A 129 -9.75 -5.32 -7.71
C PRO A 129 -8.88 -5.16 -6.45
N PRO A 130 -9.17 -5.92 -5.38
CA PRO A 130 -8.32 -5.95 -4.20
C PRO A 130 -6.93 -6.50 -4.55
N GLU A 131 -5.90 -5.85 -4.02
CA GLU A 131 -4.50 -6.26 -4.16
C GLU A 131 -3.97 -6.82 -2.85
N SER A 132 -4.27 -6.16 -1.73
CA SER A 132 -3.78 -6.54 -0.42
C SER A 132 -4.75 -6.18 0.69
N LYS A 133 -4.79 -7.02 1.73
CA LYS A 133 -5.49 -6.73 2.98
C LYS A 133 -4.67 -7.26 4.16
N THR A 134 -4.13 -6.34 4.96
CA THR A 134 -3.48 -6.61 6.24
C THR A 134 -4.44 -6.27 7.38
N LYS A 135 -4.04 -6.47 8.64
CA LYS A 135 -4.82 -6.08 9.82
C LYS A 135 -5.18 -4.60 9.85
N ASN A 136 -4.31 -3.73 9.30
CA ASN A 136 -4.44 -2.28 9.42
C ASN A 136 -4.63 -1.57 8.08
N THR A 137 -4.15 -2.14 6.98
CA THR A 137 -4.13 -1.49 5.66
C THR A 137 -4.71 -2.38 4.58
N SER A 138 -5.28 -1.77 3.55
CA SER A 138 -5.62 -2.45 2.31
C SER A 138 -5.12 -1.66 1.10
N SER A 139 -4.92 -2.36 0.00
CA SER A 139 -4.70 -1.74 -1.31
C SER A 139 -5.49 -2.45 -2.39
N TYR A 140 -5.76 -1.71 -3.45
CA TYR A 140 -6.51 -2.14 -4.62
C TYR A 140 -5.73 -1.67 -5.84
N ARG A 141 -5.58 -2.51 -6.85
CA ARG A 141 -4.81 -2.16 -8.05
C ARG A 141 -5.45 -2.72 -9.30
N ALA A 142 -5.60 -1.89 -10.31
CA ALA A 142 -6.00 -2.30 -11.66
C ALA A 142 -4.88 -1.94 -12.64
N TYR A 143 -4.51 -2.91 -13.49
CA TYR A 143 -3.84 -2.64 -14.76
C TYR A 143 -4.91 -2.54 -15.82
N THR A 144 -5.22 -1.32 -16.27
CA THR A 144 -6.52 -1.08 -16.90
C THR A 144 -6.52 -1.43 -18.39
N GLU A 145 -7.69 -1.84 -18.86
CA GLU A 145 -7.98 -2.00 -20.28
C GLU A 145 -8.01 -0.64 -21.00
N ASP A 146 -7.80 -0.65 -22.31
CA ASP A 146 -7.64 0.57 -23.14
C ASP A 146 -8.86 1.51 -23.10
N GLY A 147 -10.05 0.98 -22.80
CA GLY A 147 -11.29 1.76 -22.69
C GLY A 147 -11.48 2.46 -21.33
N TYR A 148 -10.65 2.17 -20.34
CA TYR A 148 -10.74 2.79 -19.03
C TYR A 148 -10.02 4.14 -19.05
N LEU A 149 -10.76 5.24 -18.90
CA LEU A 149 -10.19 6.60 -18.91
C LEU A 149 -10.22 7.20 -17.51
N MET A 150 -9.16 7.96 -17.20
CA MET A 150 -9.15 8.91 -16.08
C MET A 150 -8.52 10.23 -16.51
N PHE A 151 -9.12 11.35 -16.11
CA PHE A 151 -8.57 12.69 -16.38
C PHE A 151 -8.31 12.98 -17.87
N GLY A 152 -9.09 12.38 -18.77
CA GLY A 152 -8.95 12.56 -20.22
C GLY A 152 -7.86 11.71 -20.89
N ALA A 153 -7.17 10.83 -20.16
CA ALA A 153 -6.18 9.90 -20.68
C ALA A 153 -6.43 8.46 -20.17
N HIS A 154 -5.77 7.47 -20.77
CA HIS A 154 -5.83 6.08 -20.31
C HIS A 154 -4.74 5.84 -19.26
N PRO A 155 -5.08 5.60 -17.98
CA PRO A 155 -4.08 5.21 -17.01
C PRO A 155 -3.66 3.75 -17.26
N TYR A 156 -2.38 3.48 -17.44
CA TYR A 156 -1.87 2.12 -17.43
C TYR A 156 -2.22 1.39 -16.11
N SER A 157 -2.09 2.07 -14.97
CA SER A 157 -2.29 1.52 -13.63
C SER A 157 -3.03 2.50 -12.73
N VAL A 158 -3.95 1.97 -11.94
CA VAL A 158 -4.65 2.70 -10.88
C VAL A 158 -4.47 1.94 -9.58
N ALA A 159 -3.82 2.57 -8.61
CA ALA A 159 -3.65 2.05 -7.26
C ALA A 159 -4.41 2.92 -6.26
N MET A 160 -5.14 2.28 -5.35
CA MET A 160 -5.79 2.93 -4.22
C MET A 160 -5.29 2.32 -2.92
N TYR A 161 -4.92 3.19 -1.98
CA TYR A 161 -4.43 2.79 -0.66
C TYR A 161 -5.44 3.17 0.41
N ALA A 162 -5.55 2.33 1.44
CA ALA A 162 -6.45 2.55 2.56
C ALA A 162 -5.87 2.05 3.89
N GLU A 163 -6.32 2.67 4.97
CA GLU A 163 -6.05 2.28 6.35
C GLU A 163 -7.38 2.19 7.10
N ASN A 164 -7.64 1.08 7.81
CA ASN A 164 -8.92 0.83 8.50
C ASN A 164 -10.16 1.02 7.60
N ASP A 165 -10.10 0.52 6.36
CA ASP A 165 -11.12 0.69 5.30
C ASP A 165 -11.43 2.16 4.92
N LYS A 166 -10.52 3.09 5.22
CA LYS A 166 -10.61 4.49 4.78
C LYS A 166 -9.54 4.81 3.77
N VAL A 167 -9.94 5.44 2.67
CA VAL A 167 -9.04 5.82 1.59
C VAL A 167 -7.99 6.80 2.12
N THR A 168 -6.72 6.52 1.85
CA THR A 168 -5.59 7.39 2.19
C THR A 168 -4.98 8.07 0.97
N GLY A 169 -5.19 7.51 -0.22
CA GLY A 169 -4.78 8.16 -1.46
C GLY A 169 -4.86 7.25 -2.68
N PHE A 170 -4.62 7.86 -3.84
CA PHE A 170 -4.48 7.19 -5.13
C PHE A 170 -3.10 7.45 -5.72
N SER A 171 -2.59 6.46 -6.45
CA SER A 171 -1.45 6.58 -7.37
C SER A 171 -1.89 6.06 -8.72
N ILE A 172 -1.87 6.93 -9.73
CA ILE A 172 -2.38 6.67 -11.07
C ILE A 172 -1.22 6.89 -12.03
N VAL A 173 -0.92 5.90 -12.86
CA VAL A 173 0.19 5.97 -13.81
C VAL A 173 -0.36 5.89 -15.22
N PHE A 174 -0.05 6.90 -16.02
CA PHE A 174 -0.45 6.98 -17.42
C PHE A 174 0.65 6.44 -18.31
N ALA A 175 1.86 6.96 -18.13
CA ALA A 175 3.01 6.53 -18.91
C ALA A 175 4.24 6.41 -18.01
N ASN A 176 5.03 5.37 -18.24
CA ASN A 176 6.32 5.16 -17.57
C ASN A 176 7.27 4.44 -18.54
N LYS A 177 8.55 4.83 -18.58
CA LYS A 177 9.55 4.21 -19.47
C LYS A 177 9.70 2.69 -19.29
N GLY A 178 9.47 2.18 -18.08
CA GLY A 178 9.51 0.74 -17.78
C GLY A 178 8.27 -0.04 -18.24
N ASP A 179 7.23 0.66 -18.70
CA ASP A 179 5.94 0.08 -19.09
C ASP A 179 5.77 -0.09 -20.61
N LEU A 180 6.74 0.36 -21.41
CA LEU A 180 6.70 0.19 -22.85
C LEU A 180 7.18 -1.18 -23.26
N PHE A 181 6.69 -1.61 -24.43
CA PHE A 181 7.00 -2.88 -25.08
C PHE A 181 6.26 -4.09 -24.50
N ARG A 182 4.94 -3.94 -24.32
CA ARG A 182 4.02 -5.06 -24.09
C ARG A 182 4.22 -6.15 -25.16
N SER A 183 4.72 -7.32 -24.77
CA SER A 183 4.17 -8.56 -25.31
C SER A 183 3.03 -8.96 -24.38
N SER A 184 1.86 -9.20 -24.95
CA SER A 184 0.71 -9.77 -24.26
C SER A 184 1.04 -11.18 -23.75
N GLY A 185 1.55 -11.28 -22.52
CA GLY A 185 1.80 -12.54 -21.81
C GLY A 185 2.00 -12.26 -20.32
N GLY A 186 1.47 -13.07 -19.42
CA GLY A 186 1.77 -12.99 -17.99
C GLY A 186 3.07 -13.74 -17.68
N GLY A 187 3.96 -13.16 -16.86
CA GLY A 187 5.30 -13.72 -16.59
C GLY A 187 6.22 -13.78 -17.83
N GLU A 188 7.54 -13.78 -17.59
CA GLU A 188 8.73 -14.10 -18.44
C GLU A 188 8.82 -13.65 -19.92
N MET A 189 7.74 -13.16 -20.51
CA MET A 189 7.57 -12.78 -21.90
C MET A 189 7.12 -11.33 -21.92
N HIS A 190 8.04 -10.44 -21.52
CA HIS A 190 7.87 -9.00 -21.62
C HIS A 190 9.00 -8.46 -22.48
N PHE A 191 8.75 -7.34 -23.15
CA PHE A 191 9.69 -6.57 -23.95
C PHE A 191 9.77 -7.03 -25.42
N ASP A 192 9.18 -6.22 -26.29
CA ASP A 192 9.77 -5.91 -27.60
C ASP A 192 11.20 -5.35 -27.36
N LYS A 193 12.17 -6.27 -27.42
CA LYS A 193 13.61 -6.03 -27.35
C LYS A 193 14.17 -5.53 -28.68
N ASP A 194 13.33 -5.49 -29.72
CA ASP A 194 13.72 -5.25 -31.10
C ASP A 194 13.67 -3.75 -31.44
N THR A 195 12.90 -2.96 -30.68
CA THR A 195 12.90 -1.49 -30.82
C THR A 195 14.20 -0.88 -30.26
N PRO A 196 15.00 -0.14 -31.07
CA PRO A 196 16.21 0.54 -30.61
C PRO A 196 15.93 1.57 -29.49
N PRO A 197 16.81 1.72 -28.48
CA PRO A 197 16.58 2.62 -27.33
C PRO A 197 16.29 4.09 -27.69
N GLU A 198 16.87 4.61 -28.77
CA GLU A 198 16.61 5.97 -29.21
C GLU A 198 15.19 6.13 -29.78
N GLU A 199 14.72 5.16 -30.55
CA GLU A 199 13.37 5.14 -31.10
C GLU A 199 12.34 4.92 -30.00
N ALA A 200 12.64 4.00 -29.07
CA ALA A 200 11.89 3.81 -27.84
C ALA A 200 11.66 5.13 -27.12
N GLY A 201 12.74 5.86 -26.83
CA GLY A 201 12.69 7.16 -26.14
C GLY A 201 11.78 8.18 -26.82
N LYS A 202 11.78 8.23 -28.17
CA LYS A 202 10.90 9.13 -28.93
C LYS A 202 9.43 8.75 -28.81
N ILE A 203 9.11 7.45 -28.87
CA ILE A 203 7.75 6.93 -28.70
C ILE A 203 7.23 7.24 -27.29
N VAL A 204 8.04 6.94 -26.28
CA VAL A 204 7.74 7.22 -24.86
C VAL A 204 7.40 8.70 -24.67
N LYS A 205 8.31 9.57 -25.12
CA LYS A 205 8.17 11.01 -24.92
C LYS A 205 6.88 11.51 -25.58
N LYS A 206 6.58 11.07 -26.80
CA LYS A 206 5.35 11.47 -27.50
C LYS A 206 4.09 11.03 -26.76
N ALA A 207 4.07 9.81 -26.20
CA ALA A 207 2.95 9.33 -25.41
C ALA A 207 2.80 10.15 -24.11
N MET A 208 3.90 10.37 -23.39
CA MET A 208 3.93 11.20 -22.18
C MET A 208 3.46 12.63 -22.43
N ASP A 209 3.96 13.30 -23.49
CA ASP A 209 3.56 14.66 -23.86
C ASP A 209 2.05 14.73 -24.15
N LYS A 210 1.51 13.71 -24.83
CA LYS A 210 0.08 13.60 -25.14
C LYS A 210 -0.76 13.46 -23.86
N ASP A 211 -0.40 12.55 -22.97
CA ASP A 211 -1.15 12.30 -21.74
C ASP A 211 -1.06 13.50 -20.80
N LEU A 212 0.13 14.08 -20.65
CA LEU A 212 0.35 15.28 -19.85
C LEU A 212 -0.52 16.45 -20.35
N ALA A 213 -0.56 16.68 -21.67
CA ALA A 213 -1.37 17.72 -22.26
C ALA A 213 -2.87 17.48 -22.02
N ALA A 214 -3.36 16.26 -22.28
CA ALA A 214 -4.75 15.89 -22.09
C ALA A 214 -5.20 16.06 -20.63
N ILE A 215 -4.39 15.58 -19.67
CA ILE A 215 -4.68 15.68 -18.23
C ILE A 215 -4.65 17.13 -17.78
N THR A 216 -3.62 17.89 -18.18
CA THR A 216 -3.49 19.30 -17.82
C THR A 216 -4.65 20.13 -18.37
N GLU A 217 -5.04 19.92 -19.63
CA GLU A 217 -6.19 20.59 -20.25
C GLU A 217 -7.49 20.24 -19.51
N SER A 218 -7.72 18.95 -19.27
CA SER A 218 -8.93 18.45 -18.60
C SER A 218 -9.09 19.05 -17.21
N LEU A 219 -8.03 19.01 -16.39
CA LEU A 219 -8.03 19.59 -15.04
C LEU A 219 -8.15 21.12 -15.08
N THR A 220 -7.38 21.79 -15.93
CA THR A 220 -7.34 23.26 -15.97
C THR A 220 -8.67 23.85 -16.42
N LYS A 221 -9.36 23.21 -17.37
CA LYS A 221 -10.68 23.62 -17.85
C LYS A 221 -11.71 23.70 -16.72
N LYS A 222 -11.57 22.87 -15.68
CA LYS A 222 -12.55 22.80 -14.59
C LYS A 222 -12.09 23.43 -13.28
N LEU A 223 -10.82 23.25 -12.92
CA LEU A 223 -10.25 23.65 -11.63
C LEU A 223 -9.37 24.89 -11.73
N GLY A 224 -9.24 25.48 -12.92
CA GLY A 224 -8.39 26.65 -13.17
C GLY A 224 -6.91 26.30 -13.30
N ALA A 225 -6.07 27.33 -13.37
CA ALA A 225 -4.63 27.13 -13.55
C ALA A 225 -4.00 26.35 -12.38
N PRO A 226 -3.09 25.39 -12.65
CA PRO A 226 -2.41 24.66 -11.60
C PRO A 226 -1.44 25.54 -10.82
N LYS A 227 -1.22 25.19 -9.56
CA LYS A 227 -0.04 25.62 -8.82
C LYS A 227 1.13 24.72 -9.20
N LYS A 228 2.22 25.30 -9.67
CA LYS A 228 3.48 24.56 -9.89
C LYS A 228 4.25 24.50 -8.59
N GLU A 229 4.60 23.30 -8.14
CA GLU A 229 5.40 23.11 -6.94
C GLU A 229 6.34 21.91 -7.06
N ARG A 230 7.25 21.78 -6.08
CA ARG A 230 8.11 20.61 -5.97
C ARG A 230 7.65 19.78 -4.78
N PHE A 231 7.43 18.50 -5.03
CA PHE A 231 6.86 17.56 -4.07
C PHE A 231 7.82 16.39 -3.82
N GLY A 232 7.88 15.86 -2.60
CA GLY A 232 8.79 14.77 -2.24
C GLY A 232 10.18 15.23 -1.74
N GLU A 233 10.99 14.25 -1.31
CA GLU A 233 12.30 14.48 -0.70
C GLU A 233 13.45 14.01 -1.61
N LYS A 234 14.50 14.85 -1.76
CA LYS A 234 15.74 14.56 -2.51
C LYS A 234 15.53 13.82 -3.84
N ALA A 235 15.94 12.55 -3.95
CA ALA A 235 15.91 11.77 -5.18
C ALA A 235 14.47 11.45 -5.65
N GLY A 236 13.50 11.44 -4.73
CA GLY A 236 12.07 11.33 -5.04
C GLY A 236 11.39 12.68 -5.26
N ARG A 237 12.14 13.80 -5.28
CA ARG A 237 11.56 15.15 -5.45
C ARG A 237 11.19 15.37 -6.91
N MET A 238 9.90 15.56 -7.18
CA MET A 238 9.36 15.74 -8.51
C MET A 238 8.79 17.16 -8.68
N ASN A 239 8.84 17.69 -9.89
CA ASN A 239 8.04 18.85 -10.25
C ASN A 239 6.60 18.37 -10.44
N MET A 240 5.65 19.09 -9.86
CA MET A 240 4.24 18.74 -9.91
C MET A 240 3.39 19.95 -10.27
N GLN A 241 2.31 19.68 -11.00
CA GLN A 241 1.18 20.57 -11.17
C GLN A 241 0.09 20.14 -10.19
N ARG A 242 -0.39 21.07 -9.37
CA ARG A 242 -1.36 20.82 -8.32
C ARG A 242 -2.67 21.57 -8.56
N TRP A 243 -3.77 20.86 -8.39
CA TRP A 243 -5.11 21.41 -8.27
C TRP A 243 -5.75 20.97 -6.97
N ASP A 244 -6.43 21.90 -6.30
CA ASP A 244 -7.12 21.63 -5.04
C ASP A 244 -8.64 21.71 -5.23
N TRP A 245 -9.35 20.79 -4.58
CA TRP A 245 -10.81 20.76 -4.53
C TRP A 245 -11.29 20.03 -3.27
N ARG A 246 -12.09 20.70 -2.44
CA ARG A 246 -12.73 20.16 -1.21
C ARG A 246 -11.77 19.35 -0.34
N GLY A 247 -10.56 19.87 -0.10
CA GLY A 247 -9.54 19.22 0.71
C GLY A 247 -8.77 18.09 0.03
N HIS A 248 -9.03 17.83 -1.25
CA HIS A 248 -8.24 16.94 -2.10
C HIS A 248 -7.22 17.76 -2.89
N ALA A 249 -5.98 17.26 -2.93
CA ALA A 249 -4.94 17.73 -3.82
C ALA A 249 -4.76 16.67 -4.92
N ILE A 250 -4.92 17.11 -6.17
CA ILE A 250 -4.68 16.34 -7.38
C ILE A 250 -3.30 16.79 -7.88
N LEU A 251 -2.33 15.89 -7.80
CA LEU A 251 -0.91 16.15 -8.06
C LEU A 251 -0.47 15.42 -9.33
N LEU A 252 -0.29 16.14 -10.42
CA LEU A 252 0.24 15.60 -11.67
C LEU A 252 1.76 15.78 -11.67
N ALA A 253 2.48 14.66 -11.67
CA ALA A 253 3.92 14.60 -11.76
C ALA A 253 4.37 14.30 -13.18
N GLU A 254 5.47 14.95 -13.55
CA GLU A 254 6.19 14.70 -14.79
C GLU A 254 7.68 14.57 -14.48
N ALA A 255 8.27 13.50 -14.98
CA ALA A 255 9.71 13.41 -15.23
C ALA A 255 9.88 13.17 -16.73
N GLU A 256 10.44 14.15 -17.43
CA GLU A 256 10.52 14.14 -18.91
C GLU A 256 11.15 12.84 -19.42
N GLY A 257 10.45 12.14 -20.31
CA GLY A 257 10.88 10.86 -20.89
C GLY A 257 10.92 9.68 -19.91
N VAL A 258 10.49 9.87 -18.66
CA VAL A 258 10.59 8.86 -17.59
C VAL A 258 9.20 8.47 -17.07
N TYR A 259 8.36 9.44 -16.73
CA TYR A 259 7.13 9.18 -15.99
C TYR A 259 6.10 10.31 -16.12
N VAL A 260 4.84 9.93 -16.36
CA VAL A 260 3.64 10.77 -16.16
C VAL A 260 2.69 10.02 -15.25
N GLY A 261 2.43 10.59 -14.07
CA GLY A 261 1.49 10.01 -13.13
C GLY A 261 0.84 11.05 -12.25
N LEU A 262 -0.26 10.65 -11.63
CA LEU A 262 -1.14 11.50 -10.86
C LEU A 262 -1.36 10.88 -9.48
N GLN A 263 -1.27 11.70 -8.44
CA GLN A 263 -1.64 11.32 -7.08
C GLN A 263 -2.88 12.09 -6.64
N ILE A 264 -3.77 11.44 -5.89
CA ILE A 264 -4.88 12.09 -5.19
C ILE A 264 -4.67 11.89 -3.71
N VAL A 265 -4.41 12.97 -3.00
CA VAL A 265 -4.03 12.99 -1.58
C VAL A 265 -4.76 14.11 -0.85
N THR A 266 -4.66 14.15 0.48
CA THR A 266 -5.18 15.29 1.23
C THR A 266 -4.38 16.56 0.92
N THR A 267 -5.03 17.72 0.91
CA THR A 267 -4.35 19.03 0.84
C THR A 267 -3.34 19.23 1.98
N ALA A 268 -3.63 18.69 3.17
CA ALA A 268 -2.70 18.74 4.30
C ALA A 268 -1.40 17.95 4.02
N PHE A 269 -1.50 16.76 3.44
CA PHE A 269 -0.35 15.96 3.02
C PHE A 269 0.43 16.64 1.90
N ALA A 270 -0.27 17.24 0.94
CA ALA A 270 0.33 18.02 -0.14
C ALA A 270 1.11 19.23 0.40
N ASP A 271 0.51 20.00 1.32
CA ASP A 271 1.12 21.16 1.98
C ASP A 271 2.35 20.79 2.82
N ALA A 272 2.35 19.58 3.41
CA ALA A 272 3.49 19.02 4.13
C ALA A 272 4.61 18.51 3.20
N GLY A 273 4.44 18.62 1.88
CA GLY A 273 5.41 18.17 0.87
C GLY A 273 5.53 16.65 0.78
N GLY A 274 4.47 15.92 1.16
CA GLY A 274 4.44 14.46 1.18
C GLY A 274 4.97 13.84 2.48
N LYS A 275 5.21 14.66 3.51
CA LYS A 275 5.62 14.19 4.82
C LYS A 275 4.40 13.72 5.61
N VAL A 276 4.37 12.42 5.94
CA VAL A 276 3.46 11.91 6.97
C VAL A 276 4.03 12.18 8.36
N GLU A 277 3.19 12.21 9.39
CA GLU A 277 3.66 12.22 10.77
C GLU A 277 4.52 10.97 11.07
N GLU A 278 5.46 11.09 12.00
CA GLU A 278 6.26 9.95 12.43
C GLU A 278 5.41 9.02 13.31
N THR A 279 5.26 7.76 12.90
CA THR A 279 4.80 6.74 13.85
C THR A 279 5.98 6.33 14.71
N GLY A 280 5.88 6.51 16.03
CA GLY A 280 6.99 6.26 16.94
C GLY A 280 7.57 4.84 16.80
N ASP A 281 8.89 4.73 16.79
CA ASP A 281 9.64 3.48 16.58
C ASP A 281 9.12 2.29 17.40
N LYS A 282 8.82 2.51 18.68
CA LYS A 282 8.27 1.50 19.60
C LYS A 282 6.96 0.88 19.09
N VAL A 283 6.10 1.68 18.45
CA VAL A 283 4.80 1.23 17.92
C VAL A 283 5.01 0.29 16.73
N ILE A 284 5.89 0.66 15.81
CA ILE A 284 6.18 -0.17 14.64
C ILE A 284 6.92 -1.44 15.04
N ARG A 285 7.92 -1.37 15.94
CA ARG A 285 8.60 -2.57 16.47
C ARG A 285 7.61 -3.55 17.11
N ALA A 286 6.70 -3.05 17.95
CA ALA A 286 5.66 -3.89 18.56
C ALA A 286 4.73 -4.51 17.51
N ARG A 287 4.35 -3.74 16.48
CA ARG A 287 3.49 -4.21 15.37
C ARG A 287 4.16 -5.34 14.59
N VAL A 288 5.41 -5.15 14.15
CA VAL A 288 6.10 -6.18 13.34
C VAL A 288 6.41 -7.44 14.16
N LEU A 289 6.74 -7.29 15.45
CA LEU A 289 6.89 -8.44 16.35
C LEU A 289 5.59 -9.20 16.55
N ALA A 290 4.45 -8.50 16.65
CA ALA A 290 3.13 -9.13 16.74
C ALA A 290 2.69 -9.84 15.45
N ASN A 291 3.40 -9.60 14.34
CA ASN A 291 3.20 -10.26 13.06
C ASN A 291 4.17 -11.44 12.86
N LEU A 292 5.06 -11.72 13.81
CA LEU A 292 5.92 -12.90 13.79
C LEU A 292 5.17 -14.14 14.27
N GLU A 293 4.90 -15.07 13.37
CA GLU A 293 4.25 -16.33 13.63
C GLU A 293 5.28 -17.41 13.99
N LYS A 294 5.10 -18.05 15.14
CA LYS A 294 5.83 -19.27 15.51
C LYS A 294 4.84 -20.43 15.47
N ARG A 295 4.97 -21.29 14.46
CA ARG A 295 4.02 -22.39 14.21
C ARG A 295 4.50 -23.67 14.89
N ALA A 296 3.57 -24.59 15.17
CA ALA A 296 3.86 -25.81 15.94
C ALA A 296 4.88 -26.75 15.26
N ASN A 297 5.04 -26.64 13.94
CA ASN A 297 6.00 -27.40 13.14
C ASN A 297 7.43 -26.80 13.16
N GLY A 298 7.67 -25.74 13.92
CA GLY A 298 8.97 -25.06 13.99
C GLY A 298 9.17 -23.95 12.96
N ASP A 299 8.16 -23.64 12.13
CA ASP A 299 8.24 -22.48 11.24
C ASP A 299 8.24 -21.17 12.05
N VAL A 300 9.10 -20.25 11.63
CA VAL A 300 9.12 -18.85 12.05
C VAL A 300 8.87 -17.99 10.83
N VAL A 301 7.71 -17.32 10.75
CA VAL A 301 7.27 -16.60 9.55
C VAL A 301 6.77 -15.21 9.91
N VAL A 302 7.21 -14.20 9.15
CA VAL A 302 6.70 -12.84 9.17
C VAL A 302 5.40 -12.80 8.38
N GLY A 303 4.27 -12.66 9.09
CA GLY A 303 2.94 -12.50 8.51
C GLY A 303 2.56 -11.03 8.28
N ASP A 304 1.34 -10.83 7.79
CA ASP A 304 0.70 -9.51 7.66
C ASP A 304 1.52 -8.49 6.83
N LEU A 305 2.33 -8.99 5.88
CA LEU A 305 3.06 -8.18 4.92
C LEU A 305 2.11 -7.67 3.83
N PRO A 306 2.12 -6.37 3.49
CA PRO A 306 1.34 -5.89 2.37
C PRO A 306 1.83 -6.53 1.07
N MET A 307 0.89 -6.81 0.17
CA MET A 307 1.17 -7.23 -1.19
C MET A 307 1.21 -5.99 -2.08
N VAL A 308 2.17 -5.98 -3.01
CA VAL A 308 2.27 -5.01 -4.09
C VAL A 308 2.52 -5.85 -5.32
N ASP A 309 1.50 -5.94 -6.17
CA ASP A 309 1.55 -6.74 -7.38
C ASP A 309 2.22 -5.91 -8.48
N GLN A 310 3.42 -6.31 -8.89
CA GLN A 310 4.17 -5.65 -9.95
C GLN A 310 3.46 -5.72 -11.32
N GLY A 311 2.51 -6.63 -11.48
CA GLY A 311 1.81 -6.87 -12.73
C GLY A 311 2.74 -7.39 -13.82
N PRO A 312 2.45 -7.10 -15.10
CA PRO A 312 3.22 -7.59 -16.24
C PRO A 312 4.54 -6.81 -16.45
N LYS A 313 5.24 -6.42 -15.39
CA LYS A 313 6.40 -5.50 -15.45
C LYS A 313 7.68 -6.15 -14.96
N GLY A 314 8.84 -5.61 -15.35
CA GLY A 314 10.14 -5.85 -14.70
C GLY A 314 10.34 -5.05 -13.40
N TYR A 315 9.31 -4.95 -12.55
CA TYR A 315 9.24 -4.07 -11.36
C TYR A 315 9.40 -4.83 -10.03
N CYS A 316 10.02 -6.00 -10.06
CA CYS A 316 10.24 -6.83 -8.87
C CYS A 316 10.92 -6.08 -7.72
N VAL A 317 11.96 -5.30 -8.04
CA VAL A 317 12.68 -4.48 -7.06
C VAL A 317 11.81 -3.40 -6.42
N PRO A 318 11.20 -2.45 -7.16
CA PRO A 318 10.39 -1.41 -6.54
C PRO A 318 9.14 -1.96 -5.84
N ALA A 319 8.50 -3.02 -6.37
CA ALA A 319 7.37 -3.65 -5.70
C ALA A 319 7.80 -4.31 -4.38
N THR A 320 8.87 -5.09 -4.38
CA THR A 320 9.41 -5.74 -3.16
C THR A 320 9.89 -4.71 -2.13
N ALA A 321 10.56 -3.64 -2.56
CA ALA A 321 10.96 -2.55 -1.67
C ALA A 321 9.75 -1.80 -1.09
N GLU A 322 8.71 -1.53 -1.87
CA GLU A 322 7.47 -0.91 -1.39
C GLU A 322 6.86 -1.74 -0.25
N ARG A 323 6.80 -3.07 -0.42
CA ARG A 323 6.27 -3.99 0.60
C ARG A 323 7.06 -3.90 1.90
N ALA A 324 8.40 -3.97 1.84
CA ALA A 324 9.26 -3.87 3.01
C ALA A 324 9.15 -2.50 3.71
N MET A 325 9.10 -1.41 2.93
CA MET A 325 8.98 -0.04 3.44
C MET A 325 7.62 0.21 4.10
N ARG A 326 6.51 -0.15 3.45
CA ARG A 326 5.15 0.02 3.98
C ARG A 326 4.93 -0.81 5.24
N TYR A 327 5.46 -2.04 5.27
CA TYR A 327 5.42 -2.88 6.46
C TYR A 327 6.07 -2.21 7.70
N LEU A 328 7.12 -1.42 7.48
CA LEU A 328 7.84 -0.67 8.51
C LEU A 328 7.32 0.76 8.73
N GLY A 329 6.16 1.09 8.17
CA GLY A 329 5.50 2.38 8.32
C GLY A 329 6.13 3.52 7.52
N ILE A 330 6.94 3.20 6.50
CA ILE A 330 7.47 4.18 5.56
C ILE A 330 6.50 4.23 4.36
N PRO A 331 5.87 5.38 4.05
CA PRO A 331 5.09 5.52 2.84
C PRO A 331 5.96 5.20 1.62
N ALA A 332 5.45 4.43 0.68
CA ALA A 332 6.16 4.09 -0.54
C ALA A 332 5.14 3.81 -1.64
N ASP A 333 5.57 4.00 -2.89
CA ASP A 333 4.83 3.70 -4.11
C ASP A 333 5.82 3.22 -5.16
N MET A 334 5.57 2.07 -5.76
CA MET A 334 6.55 1.39 -6.62
C MET A 334 6.99 2.24 -7.81
N TYR A 335 6.18 3.17 -8.31
CA TYR A 335 6.56 3.99 -9.45
C TYR A 335 7.46 5.16 -9.05
N ILE A 336 7.23 5.73 -7.86
CA ILE A 336 8.17 6.67 -7.25
C ILE A 336 9.49 5.97 -6.96
N LEU A 337 9.43 4.75 -6.42
CA LEU A 337 10.61 3.94 -6.14
C LEU A 337 11.37 3.55 -7.42
N ALA A 338 10.67 3.22 -8.51
CA ALA A 338 11.27 2.92 -9.80
C ALA A 338 12.05 4.13 -10.35
N ASN A 339 11.49 5.34 -10.19
CA ASN A 339 12.21 6.56 -10.55
C ASN A 339 13.45 6.79 -9.66
N ALA A 340 13.34 6.55 -8.34
CA ALA A 340 14.46 6.67 -7.41
C ALA A 340 15.58 5.65 -7.69
N GLY A 341 15.22 4.42 -8.09
CA GLY A 341 16.13 3.34 -8.47
C GLY A 341 16.60 3.38 -9.93
N GLN A 342 16.31 4.48 -10.65
CA GLN A 342 16.69 4.71 -12.04
C GLN A 342 16.29 3.61 -13.03
N SER A 343 15.14 2.94 -12.82
CA SER A 343 14.73 1.77 -13.61
C SER A 343 14.83 1.98 -15.13
N GLY A 344 15.36 1.03 -15.89
CA GLY A 344 15.58 1.14 -17.34
C GLY A 344 14.31 1.05 -18.20
N PHE A 345 14.47 1.18 -19.52
CA PHE A 345 13.46 0.72 -20.48
C PHE A 345 13.33 -0.80 -20.35
N GLY A 346 12.10 -1.32 -20.23
CA GLY A 346 11.87 -2.74 -19.95
C GLY A 346 12.14 -3.17 -18.49
N GLY A 347 12.30 -2.22 -17.56
CA GLY A 347 12.55 -2.53 -16.16
C GLY A 347 14.03 -2.75 -15.83
N GLY A 348 14.30 -3.53 -14.78
CA GLY A 348 15.62 -3.61 -14.17
C GLY A 348 15.90 -2.38 -13.31
N THR A 349 16.08 -2.60 -12.01
CA THR A 349 16.29 -1.53 -11.02
C THR A 349 17.44 -1.95 -10.13
N ASP A 350 18.36 -1.04 -9.86
CA ASP A 350 19.42 -1.31 -8.89
C ASP A 350 18.89 -1.08 -7.47
N VAL A 351 18.93 -2.13 -6.64
CA VAL A 351 18.40 -2.09 -5.27
C VAL A 351 19.19 -1.10 -4.40
N ASN A 352 20.51 -1.00 -4.58
CA ASN A 352 21.34 -0.05 -3.83
C ASN A 352 20.98 1.38 -4.20
N MET A 353 20.87 1.68 -5.50
CA MET A 353 20.48 3.02 -5.96
C MET A 353 19.09 3.40 -5.45
N LEU A 354 18.14 2.46 -5.44
CA LEU A 354 16.82 2.68 -4.85
C LEU A 354 16.93 3.02 -3.36
N LEU A 355 17.63 2.19 -2.57
CA LEU A 355 17.75 2.39 -1.12
C LEU A 355 18.50 3.68 -0.78
N ASP A 356 19.55 4.02 -1.52
CA ASP A 356 20.29 5.27 -1.38
C ASP A 356 19.43 6.48 -1.75
N GLY A 357 18.66 6.39 -2.84
CA GLY A 357 17.69 7.41 -3.24
C GLY A 357 16.63 7.67 -2.16
N MET A 358 16.21 6.61 -1.46
CA MET A 358 15.21 6.65 -0.39
C MET A 358 15.81 6.86 1.01
N ALA A 359 17.13 6.94 1.15
CA ALA A 359 17.82 6.93 2.45
C ALA A 359 17.34 8.03 3.40
N THR A 360 17.04 9.22 2.89
CA THR A 360 16.55 10.34 3.73
C THR A 360 15.15 10.07 4.27
N GLN A 361 14.27 9.50 3.46
CA GLN A 361 12.91 9.14 3.86
C GLN A 361 12.89 7.95 4.82
N ILE A 362 13.76 6.96 4.61
CA ILE A 362 13.94 5.82 5.53
C ILE A 362 14.41 6.35 6.89
N ARG A 363 15.48 7.17 6.91
CA ARG A 363 16.08 7.70 8.16
C ARG A 363 15.18 8.69 8.89
N SER A 364 14.38 9.50 8.18
CA SER A 364 13.43 10.43 8.80
C SER A 364 12.30 9.72 9.56
N LYS A 365 12.12 8.42 9.32
CA LYS A 365 11.21 7.54 10.06
C LYS A 365 11.91 6.64 11.09
N ARG A 366 13.16 6.97 11.44
CA ARG A 366 14.02 6.18 12.34
C ARG A 366 14.11 4.72 11.90
N ARG A 367 14.21 4.52 10.59
CA ARG A 367 14.54 3.23 9.98
C ARG A 367 15.95 3.27 9.45
N SER A 368 16.49 2.09 9.24
CA SER A 368 17.78 1.86 8.64
C SER A 368 17.60 1.02 7.38
N PHE A 369 18.65 0.96 6.57
CA PHE A 369 18.77 -0.11 5.60
C PHE A 369 20.19 -0.67 5.66
N ASP A 370 20.32 -1.95 5.37
CA ASP A 370 21.58 -2.70 5.38
C ASP A 370 21.62 -3.61 4.16
N THR A 371 22.83 -3.98 3.75
CA THR A 371 23.08 -4.89 2.65
C THR A 371 24.27 -5.79 2.95
N TRP A 372 24.20 -7.03 2.48
CA TRP A 372 25.36 -7.91 2.49
C TRP A 372 25.40 -8.78 1.25
N LYS A 373 26.62 -9.18 0.88
CA LYS A 373 26.89 -10.16 -0.16
C LYS A 373 27.50 -11.42 0.44
N GLY A 374 26.95 -12.60 0.13
CA GLY A 374 27.51 -13.87 0.62
C GLY A 374 26.54 -15.04 0.51
N ASP A 375 26.93 -16.20 1.05
CA ASP A 375 26.07 -17.39 0.99
C ASP A 375 24.78 -17.21 1.79
N LEU A 376 23.69 -17.80 1.30
CA LEU A 376 22.40 -17.83 1.98
C LEU A 376 22.48 -18.71 3.23
N LYS A 377 22.60 -18.09 4.41
CA LYS A 377 22.73 -18.78 5.71
C LYS A 377 21.56 -18.45 6.62
N LEU A 378 20.91 -19.50 7.17
CA LEU A 378 19.83 -19.34 8.15
C LEU A 378 20.21 -18.44 9.33
N LYS A 379 21.46 -18.52 9.82
CA LYS A 379 21.94 -17.67 10.93
C LYS A 379 21.90 -16.17 10.58
N GLU A 380 22.16 -15.81 9.32
CA GLU A 380 22.12 -14.42 8.87
C GLU A 380 20.67 -13.96 8.72
N LEU A 381 19.81 -14.79 8.13
CA LEU A 381 18.38 -14.51 8.00
C LEU A 381 17.69 -14.33 9.36
N ALA A 382 17.99 -15.21 10.33
CA ALA A 382 17.38 -15.19 11.66
C ALA A 382 17.62 -13.87 12.42
N LYS A 383 18.73 -13.15 12.16
CA LYS A 383 19.02 -11.84 12.79
C LYS A 383 17.94 -10.79 12.52
N TYR A 384 17.21 -10.95 11.41
CA TYR A 384 16.16 -10.05 10.95
C TYR A 384 14.77 -10.67 11.12
N ILE A 385 14.58 -11.93 10.68
CA ILE A 385 13.30 -12.63 10.76
C ILE A 385 12.79 -12.74 12.21
N ASP A 386 13.67 -13.05 13.18
CA ASP A 386 13.27 -13.15 14.60
C ASP A 386 12.82 -11.80 15.20
N LYS A 387 13.09 -10.69 14.50
CA LYS A 387 12.62 -9.35 14.86
C LYS A 387 11.39 -8.92 14.06
N GLY A 388 10.81 -9.82 13.28
CA GLY A 388 9.69 -9.55 12.39
C GLY A 388 10.09 -8.82 11.11
N VAL A 389 11.39 -8.70 10.77
CA VAL A 389 11.84 -7.91 9.61
C VAL A 389 12.14 -8.83 8.43
N PRO A 390 11.43 -8.71 7.28
CA PRO A 390 11.73 -9.52 6.10
C PRO A 390 13.05 -9.09 5.44
N VAL A 391 13.65 -9.99 4.68
CA VAL A 391 14.91 -9.76 3.95
C VAL A 391 14.61 -9.75 2.46
N MET A 392 15.00 -8.72 1.73
CA MET A 392 14.98 -8.75 0.27
C MET A 392 16.14 -9.61 -0.22
N TRP A 393 15.84 -10.55 -1.11
CA TRP A 393 16.77 -11.54 -1.63
C TRP A 393 16.79 -11.48 -3.15
N GLY A 394 17.96 -11.20 -3.69
CA GLY A 394 18.21 -11.30 -5.12
C GLY A 394 18.45 -12.75 -5.56
N LEU A 395 17.80 -13.15 -6.65
CA LEU A 395 17.86 -14.52 -7.15
C LEU A 395 17.60 -14.59 -8.66
N TYR A 396 17.84 -15.78 -9.21
CA TYR A 396 17.50 -16.13 -10.58
C TYR A 396 16.25 -17.02 -10.59
N THR A 397 15.11 -16.45 -11.01
CA THR A 397 13.80 -17.11 -10.95
C THR A 397 13.57 -18.06 -12.14
N THR A 398 14.24 -19.22 -12.14
CA THR A 398 14.07 -20.22 -13.21
C THR A 398 12.75 -20.98 -13.12
N GLU A 399 12.27 -21.55 -14.24
CA GLU A 399 11.07 -22.42 -14.28
C GLU A 399 11.17 -23.55 -13.25
N LYS A 400 12.29 -24.28 -13.24
CA LYS A 400 12.49 -25.40 -12.33
C LYS A 400 12.51 -25.00 -10.86
N PHE A 401 13.06 -23.82 -10.53
CA PHE A 401 12.99 -23.27 -9.17
C PHE A 401 11.53 -23.04 -8.76
N ASN A 402 10.75 -22.42 -9.65
CA ASN A 402 9.33 -22.13 -9.38
C ASN A 402 8.51 -23.42 -9.26
N GLU A 403 8.73 -24.41 -10.12
CA GLU A 403 8.07 -25.71 -10.04
C GLU A 403 8.33 -26.39 -8.69
N ILE A 404 9.58 -26.44 -8.25
CA ILE A 404 9.98 -27.05 -6.97
C ILE A 404 9.35 -26.29 -5.80
N ALA A 405 9.48 -24.96 -5.77
CA ALA A 405 8.92 -24.14 -4.70
C ALA A 405 7.39 -24.28 -4.62
N ASN A 406 6.71 -24.25 -5.76
CA ASN A 406 5.25 -24.40 -5.82
C ASN A 406 4.81 -25.80 -5.37
N LYS A 407 5.43 -26.86 -5.91
CA LYS A 407 5.15 -28.25 -5.51
C LYS A 407 5.34 -28.41 -4.00
N ARG A 408 6.47 -27.97 -3.47
CA ARG A 408 6.80 -28.08 -2.05
C ARG A 408 5.80 -27.34 -1.17
N THR A 409 5.45 -26.13 -1.55
CA THR A 409 4.45 -25.31 -0.83
C THR A 409 3.10 -26.02 -0.76
N GLN A 410 2.66 -26.68 -1.83
CA GLN A 410 1.41 -27.45 -1.82
C GLN A 410 1.52 -28.72 -0.98
N GLU A 411 2.61 -29.47 -1.08
CA GLU A 411 2.82 -30.69 -0.29
C GLU A 411 2.88 -30.40 1.22
N ARG A 412 3.55 -29.31 1.62
CA ARG A 412 3.66 -28.87 3.03
C ARG A 412 2.32 -28.72 3.73
N LYS A 413 1.26 -28.34 3.01
CA LYS A 413 -0.10 -28.17 3.59
C LYS A 413 -0.66 -29.45 4.21
N ASN A 414 -0.18 -30.62 3.76
CA ASN A 414 -0.69 -31.92 4.19
C ASN A 414 0.32 -32.70 5.05
N VAL A 415 1.44 -32.08 5.45
CA VAL A 415 2.47 -32.76 6.26
C VAL A 415 1.99 -32.95 7.69
N THR A 416 1.88 -34.20 8.10
CA THR A 416 1.57 -34.59 9.49
C THR A 416 2.78 -35.16 10.22
N ASN A 417 3.79 -35.67 9.50
CA ASN A 417 5.04 -36.18 10.05
C ASN A 417 6.23 -35.36 9.53
N TRP A 418 6.67 -34.39 10.33
CA TRP A 418 7.76 -33.48 9.99
C TRP A 418 9.15 -34.13 9.96
N ALA A 419 9.35 -35.25 10.67
CA ALA A 419 10.60 -36.00 10.61
C ALA A 419 10.75 -36.70 9.25
N SER A 420 9.69 -37.37 8.77
CA SER A 420 9.66 -37.95 7.43
C SER A 420 9.76 -36.89 6.33
N TRP A 421 9.10 -35.74 6.53
CA TRP A 421 9.21 -34.60 5.63
C TRP A 421 10.65 -34.11 5.50
N LYS A 422 11.34 -33.90 6.63
CA LYS A 422 12.75 -33.50 6.66
C LYS A 422 13.62 -34.46 5.85
N THR A 423 13.47 -35.77 6.04
CA THR A 423 14.23 -36.77 5.28
C THR A 423 13.97 -36.62 3.78
N LYS A 424 12.69 -36.55 3.37
CA LYS A 424 12.29 -36.37 1.97
C LYS A 424 12.94 -35.13 1.34
N VAL A 425 12.77 -33.94 1.94
CA VAL A 425 13.26 -32.70 1.33
C VAL A 425 14.79 -32.60 1.34
N THR A 426 15.45 -33.26 2.30
CA THR A 426 16.92 -33.36 2.32
C THR A 426 17.42 -34.22 1.15
N GLU A 427 16.78 -35.36 0.90
CA GLU A 427 17.10 -36.24 -0.24
C GLU A 427 16.81 -35.57 -1.58
N GLU A 428 15.67 -34.87 -1.70
CA GLU A 428 15.35 -34.08 -2.90
C GLU A 428 16.40 -33.00 -3.15
N ALA A 429 16.73 -32.20 -2.14
CA ALA A 429 17.69 -31.10 -2.27
C ALA A 429 19.10 -31.57 -2.69
N ALA A 430 19.53 -32.74 -2.22
CA ALA A 430 20.82 -33.33 -2.61
C ALA A 430 20.88 -33.69 -4.11
N ASN A 431 19.73 -34.07 -4.69
CA ASN A 431 19.63 -34.51 -6.08
C ASN A 431 19.23 -33.39 -7.05
N ASN A 432 18.52 -32.38 -6.57
CA ASN A 432 18.08 -31.27 -7.38
C ASN A 432 19.27 -30.42 -7.87
N ARG A 433 19.17 -29.99 -9.13
CA ARG A 433 20.11 -29.10 -9.80
C ARG A 433 19.32 -27.93 -10.36
N LEU A 434 19.62 -26.74 -9.85
CA LEU A 434 18.97 -25.47 -10.16
C LEU A 434 20.04 -24.47 -10.60
N PRO A 435 20.62 -24.63 -11.81
CA PRO A 435 21.61 -23.69 -12.30
C PRO A 435 21.00 -22.28 -12.36
N PRO A 436 21.74 -21.24 -11.93
CA PRO A 436 21.29 -19.87 -12.06
C PRO A 436 21.20 -19.48 -13.54
N ASP A 437 20.24 -18.61 -13.85
CA ASP A 437 20.07 -18.02 -15.18
C ASP A 437 20.14 -16.49 -15.06
N PRO A 438 21.28 -15.86 -15.42
CA PRO A 438 21.46 -14.42 -15.34
C PRO A 438 20.42 -13.58 -16.08
N GLU A 439 19.74 -14.14 -17.09
CA GLU A 439 18.68 -13.45 -17.82
C GLU A 439 17.36 -13.39 -17.03
N ARG A 440 17.25 -14.16 -15.94
CA ARG A 440 16.07 -14.29 -15.08
C ARG A 440 16.28 -13.68 -13.69
N GLY A 441 17.03 -12.57 -13.62
CA GLY A 441 17.23 -11.83 -12.37
C GLY A 441 15.91 -11.34 -11.77
N HIS A 442 15.75 -11.51 -10.46
CA HIS A 442 14.53 -11.19 -9.72
C HIS A 442 14.86 -10.81 -8.27
N VAL A 443 13.89 -10.22 -7.55
CA VAL A 443 14.01 -9.94 -6.12
C VAL A 443 12.71 -10.29 -5.42
N VAL A 444 12.82 -11.07 -4.34
CA VAL A 444 11.70 -11.50 -3.49
C VAL A 444 11.95 -11.14 -2.03
N LEU A 445 10.94 -11.28 -1.17
CA LEU A 445 11.13 -11.21 0.27
C LEU A 445 11.33 -12.62 0.84
N ILE A 446 12.43 -12.89 1.53
CA ILE A 446 12.49 -13.96 2.52
C ILE A 446 11.73 -13.48 3.75
N ILE A 447 10.71 -14.24 4.13
CA ILE A 447 9.77 -13.91 5.20
C ILE A 447 9.84 -14.91 6.35
N GLY A 448 10.58 -16.01 6.23
CA GLY A 448 10.62 -16.99 7.29
C GLY A 448 11.60 -18.12 7.07
N TYR A 449 11.64 -19.03 8.03
CA TYR A 449 12.42 -20.26 7.93
C TYR A 449 11.84 -21.37 8.80
N ASN A 450 12.27 -22.60 8.51
CA ASN A 450 12.17 -23.74 9.41
C ASN A 450 13.58 -24.30 9.61
N LYS A 451 14.06 -24.23 10.85
CA LYS A 451 15.43 -24.66 11.19
C LYS A 451 15.59 -26.17 11.10
N ASP A 452 14.56 -26.93 11.45
CA ASP A 452 14.64 -28.38 11.55
C ASP A 452 14.65 -29.02 10.16
N THR A 453 13.85 -28.51 9.23
CA THR A 453 13.79 -28.98 7.85
C THR A 453 14.77 -28.26 6.92
N ASN A 454 15.48 -27.25 7.43
CA ASN A 454 16.43 -26.42 6.68
C ASN A 454 15.79 -25.76 5.44
N GLU A 455 14.59 -25.22 5.62
CA GLU A 455 13.81 -24.53 4.58
C GLU A 455 13.67 -23.03 4.90
N ILE A 456 13.50 -22.23 3.85
CA ILE A 456 13.12 -20.82 3.93
C ILE A 456 11.70 -20.63 3.39
N ALA A 457 10.98 -19.68 3.98
CA ALA A 457 9.73 -19.15 3.44
C ALA A 457 10.03 -17.83 2.73
N PHE A 458 9.52 -17.66 1.53
CA PHE A 458 9.68 -16.44 0.74
C PHE A 458 8.36 -16.02 0.08
N SER A 459 8.27 -14.75 -0.29
CA SER A 459 7.10 -14.13 -0.89
C SER A 459 7.49 -13.31 -2.11
N ASP A 460 6.74 -13.49 -3.18
CA ASP A 460 6.92 -12.80 -4.45
C ASP A 460 5.97 -11.60 -4.59
N SER A 461 6.29 -10.68 -5.50
CA SER A 461 5.45 -9.54 -5.90
C SER A 461 4.52 -9.85 -7.07
N TRP A 462 4.17 -11.13 -7.27
CA TRP A 462 3.24 -11.61 -8.31
C TRP A 462 1.82 -11.85 -7.81
N GLY A 463 1.44 -11.18 -6.71
CA GLY A 463 0.09 -11.23 -6.16
C GLY A 463 -0.13 -12.27 -5.06
N GLU A 464 -1.40 -12.42 -4.67
CA GLU A 464 -1.82 -13.10 -3.43
C GLU A 464 -1.42 -14.58 -3.36
N ASP A 465 -1.39 -15.28 -4.49
CA ASP A 465 -0.98 -16.70 -4.54
C ASP A 465 0.50 -16.91 -4.22
N TYR A 466 1.29 -15.84 -4.22
CA TYR A 466 2.74 -15.85 -3.98
C TYR A 466 3.14 -15.25 -2.62
N LYS A 467 2.18 -15.12 -1.69
CA LYS A 467 2.44 -14.55 -0.35
C LYS A 467 3.35 -15.41 0.54
N GLU A 468 3.38 -16.72 0.34
CA GLU A 468 4.22 -17.64 1.09
C GLU A 468 4.51 -18.89 0.26
N ARG A 469 5.79 -19.07 -0.10
CA ARG A 469 6.32 -20.24 -0.79
C ARG A 469 7.52 -20.78 -0.03
N TRP A 470 7.78 -22.07 -0.17
CA TRP A 470 8.79 -22.79 0.59
C TRP A 470 9.81 -23.48 -0.31
N ILE A 471 11.08 -23.36 0.05
CA ILE A 471 12.19 -24.05 -0.61
C ILE A 471 13.28 -24.41 0.41
N THR A 472 14.04 -25.47 0.15
CA THR A 472 15.18 -25.80 1.03
C THR A 472 16.31 -24.78 0.86
N LEU A 473 17.06 -24.52 1.92
CA LEU A 473 18.22 -23.61 1.89
C LEU A 473 19.26 -24.03 0.83
N PRO A 474 19.62 -25.32 0.66
CA PRO A 474 20.59 -25.73 -0.36
C PRO A 474 20.11 -25.54 -1.80
N GLU A 475 18.81 -25.65 -2.06
CA GLU A 475 18.24 -25.38 -3.38
C GLU A 475 18.16 -23.87 -3.65
N ALA A 476 17.70 -23.09 -2.67
CA ALA A 476 17.67 -21.63 -2.76
C ALA A 476 19.07 -21.05 -3.01
N GLU A 477 20.08 -21.61 -2.36
CA GLU A 477 21.47 -21.18 -2.52
C GLU A 477 22.01 -21.37 -3.95
N GLN A 478 21.50 -22.35 -4.72
CA GLN A 478 21.90 -22.57 -6.11
C GLN A 478 21.40 -21.46 -7.05
N VAL A 479 20.27 -20.83 -6.73
CA VAL A 479 19.66 -19.75 -7.54
C VAL A 479 19.89 -18.36 -6.97
N SER A 480 20.52 -18.24 -5.80
CA SER A 480 20.78 -16.95 -5.15
C SER A 480 21.83 -16.14 -5.92
N ASP A 481 21.56 -14.85 -6.18
CA ASP A 481 22.55 -13.91 -6.72
C ASP A 481 23.57 -13.43 -5.66
N LYS A 482 23.37 -13.89 -4.41
CA LYS A 482 24.17 -13.63 -3.21
C LYS A 482 24.01 -12.23 -2.65
N ASP A 483 23.14 -11.40 -3.20
CA ASP A 483 22.86 -10.05 -2.71
C ASP A 483 21.59 -10.02 -1.86
N PHE A 484 21.72 -9.41 -0.68
CA PHE A 484 20.66 -9.29 0.29
C PHE A 484 20.54 -7.87 0.79
N TYR A 485 19.31 -7.47 1.07
CA TYR A 485 19.00 -6.11 1.48
C TYR A 485 17.92 -6.13 2.56
N VAL A 486 18.02 -5.23 3.52
CA VAL A 486 17.05 -5.09 4.60
C VAL A 486 16.69 -3.62 4.73
N VAL A 487 15.40 -3.31 4.75
CA VAL A 487 14.91 -2.11 5.41
C VAL A 487 14.53 -2.54 6.82
N GLY A 488 15.04 -1.84 7.84
CA GLY A 488 14.96 -2.29 9.22
C GLY A 488 14.91 -1.13 10.21
N PHE A 489 15.35 -1.38 11.44
CA PHE A 489 15.32 -0.41 12.52
C PHE A 489 16.69 0.08 12.96
#